data_AF-A0A8D6XXA5-F1
#
_entry.id   AF-A0A8D6XXA5-F1
#
_cell.length_a   1.000
_cell.length_b   1.000
_cell.length_c   1.000
_cell.angle_alpha   90.00
_cell.angle_beta   90.00
_cell.angle_gamma   90.00
#
_symmetry.space_group_name_H-M   'P 1'
#
loop_
_entity.id
_entity.type
_entity.pdbx_description
1 polymer ?
#
loop_
_entity_poly.entity_id
_entity_poly.type
_entity_poly.pdbx_seq_one_letter_code
_entity_poly.pdbx_strand_id
1 'polypeptide(L)'
;MLSQEASAVVASFGQQPGVTREHLDNFNRVLNDSPELTRQINDAVQKKVLKGFAPLNDPHAGGTYDPRDQEIHLPLAALVNDANGKHAAAGDLTFVLGHEIQHSLYSPTAALAREQFKNRGNKNRP
;
A
#
# COMPACT_ATOMS: atom_id res chain seq x y z
N MET A 1 3.00 -15.48 -7.32
CA MET A 1 1.96 -15.18 -8.33
C MET A 1 0.72 -14.69 -7.61
N LEU A 2 0.09 -13.63 -8.10
CA LEU A 2 -1.12 -13.06 -7.49
C LEU A 2 -2.30 -14.02 -7.69
N SER A 3 -3.21 -14.07 -6.72
CA SER A 3 -4.50 -14.75 -6.89
C SER A 3 -5.37 -14.01 -7.90
N GLN A 4 -6.44 -14.64 -8.38
CA GLN A 4 -7.38 -13.99 -9.30
C GLN A 4 -8.02 -12.75 -8.67
N GLU A 5 -8.37 -12.81 -7.40
CA GLU A 5 -8.92 -11.67 -6.64
C GLU A 5 -7.87 -10.57 -6.48
N ALA A 6 -6.65 -10.91 -6.06
CA ALA A 6 -5.57 -9.93 -5.93
C ALA A 6 -5.21 -9.27 -7.27
N SER A 7 -5.23 -10.03 -8.37
CA SER A 7 -5.00 -9.49 -9.71
C SER A 7 -6.10 -8.51 -10.10
N ALA A 8 -7.36 -8.75 -9.72
CA ALA A 8 -8.46 -7.82 -9.96
C ALA A 8 -8.32 -6.53 -9.13
N VAL A 9 -7.89 -6.64 -7.87
CA VAL A 9 -7.60 -5.48 -7.00
C VAL A 9 -6.47 -4.63 -7.59
N VAL A 10 -5.39 -5.27 -8.04
CA VAL A 10 -4.28 -4.60 -8.73
C VAL A 10 -4.73 -3.97 -10.04
N ALA A 11 -5.56 -4.66 -10.84
CA ALA A 11 -6.08 -4.12 -12.08
C ALA A 11 -7.02 -2.92 -11.86
N SER A 12 -7.77 -2.91 -10.74
CA SER A 12 -8.66 -1.80 -10.37
C SER A 12 -7.90 -0.52 -10.09
N PHE A 13 -6.64 -0.61 -9.62
CA PHE A 13 -5.75 0.54 -9.49
C PHE A 13 -5.56 1.26 -10.83
N GLY A 14 -5.38 0.51 -11.92
CA GLY A 14 -5.24 1.05 -13.28
C GLY A 14 -6.49 1.77 -13.81
N GLN A 15 -7.64 1.65 -13.12
CA GLN A 15 -8.88 2.33 -13.46
C GLN A 15 -9.09 3.61 -12.64
N GLN A 16 -8.23 3.88 -11.67
CA GLN A 16 -8.34 5.06 -10.81
C GLN A 16 -7.97 6.34 -11.59
N PRO A 17 -8.61 7.47 -11.28
CA PRO A 17 -8.34 8.74 -11.94
C PRO A 17 -6.89 9.19 -11.71
N GLY A 18 -6.15 9.42 -12.79
CA GLY A 18 -4.74 9.83 -12.75
C GLY A 18 -3.73 8.66 -12.76
N VAL A 19 -4.19 7.41 -12.66
CA VAL A 19 -3.32 6.25 -12.86
C VAL A 19 -3.14 6.01 -14.37
N THR A 20 -1.89 5.98 -14.82
CA THR A 20 -1.55 5.67 -16.21
C THR A 20 -1.13 4.20 -16.33
N ARG A 21 -1.06 3.72 -17.57
CA ARG A 21 -0.60 2.36 -17.86
C ARG A 21 0.84 2.13 -17.40
N GLU A 22 1.68 3.16 -17.41
CA GLU A 22 3.05 3.12 -16.91
C GLU A 22 3.10 2.90 -15.39
N HIS A 23 2.23 3.58 -14.62
CA HIS A 23 2.13 3.34 -13.18
C HIS A 23 1.74 1.87 -12.90
N LEU A 24 0.81 1.32 -13.67
CA LEU A 24 0.37 -0.07 -13.51
C LEU A 24 1.46 -1.08 -13.92
N ASP A 25 2.24 -0.80 -14.97
CA ASP A 25 3.37 -1.65 -15.39
C ASP A 25 4.47 -1.66 -14.33
N ASN A 26 4.87 -0.48 -13.83
CA ASN A 26 5.85 -0.34 -12.77
C ASN A 26 5.39 -1.02 -11.48
N PHE A 27 4.11 -0.87 -11.13
CA PHE A 27 3.54 -1.55 -9.97
C PHE A 27 3.58 -3.07 -10.13
N ASN A 28 3.13 -3.59 -11.27
CA ASN A 28 3.20 -5.04 -11.53
C ASN A 28 4.64 -5.54 -11.54
N ARG A 29 5.60 -4.75 -12.04
CA ARG A 29 7.02 -5.10 -12.00
C ARG A 29 7.51 -5.26 -10.56
N VAL A 30 7.19 -4.31 -9.67
CA VAL A 30 7.52 -4.39 -8.24
C VAL A 30 6.92 -5.65 -7.58
N LEU A 31 5.66 -5.97 -7.89
CA LEU A 31 5.03 -7.19 -7.37
C LEU A 31 5.67 -8.47 -7.89
N ASN A 32 6.08 -8.49 -9.16
CA ASN A 32 6.78 -9.63 -9.76
C ASN A 32 8.21 -9.79 -9.26
N ASP A 33 8.90 -8.69 -8.95
CA ASP A 33 10.25 -8.68 -8.38
C ASP A 33 10.24 -9.19 -6.92
N SER A 34 9.13 -8.98 -6.21
CA SER A 34 8.98 -9.35 -4.79
C SER A 34 7.92 -10.44 -4.55
N PRO A 35 8.32 -11.72 -4.47
CA PRO A 35 7.39 -12.82 -4.20
C PRO A 35 6.68 -12.70 -2.84
N GLU A 36 7.32 -12.08 -1.84
CA GLU A 36 6.73 -11.86 -0.52
C GLU A 36 5.63 -10.79 -0.55
N LEU A 37 5.79 -9.73 -1.35
CA LEU A 37 4.72 -8.74 -1.54
C LEU A 37 3.49 -9.40 -2.15
N THR A 38 3.71 -10.21 -3.18
CA THR A 38 2.62 -10.96 -3.82
C THR A 38 1.88 -11.86 -2.82
N ARG A 39 2.59 -12.52 -1.90
CA ARG A 39 1.95 -13.32 -0.83
C ARG A 39 1.13 -12.45 0.13
N GLN A 40 1.69 -11.32 0.56
CA GLN A 40 1.02 -10.41 1.49
C GLN A 40 -0.25 -9.80 0.88
N ILE A 41 -0.23 -9.41 -0.40
CA ILE A 41 -1.43 -8.93 -1.11
C ILE A 41 -2.48 -10.03 -1.17
N ASN A 42 -2.08 -11.26 -1.52
CA ASN A 42 -3.01 -12.39 -1.56
C ASN A 42 -3.67 -12.61 -0.19
N ASP A 43 -2.90 -12.58 0.91
CA ASP A 43 -3.43 -12.73 2.27
C ASP A 43 -4.38 -11.58 2.64
N ALA A 44 -4.03 -10.34 2.31
CA ALA A 44 -4.83 -9.16 2.63
C ALA A 44 -6.17 -9.13 1.87
N VAL A 45 -6.15 -9.51 0.59
CA VAL A 45 -7.35 -9.65 -0.23
C VAL A 45 -8.20 -10.82 0.26
N GLN A 46 -7.58 -11.97 0.57
CA GLN A 46 -8.28 -13.14 1.11
C GLN A 46 -8.95 -12.84 2.46
N LYS A 47 -8.30 -12.04 3.32
CA LYS A 47 -8.87 -11.57 4.60
C LYS A 47 -9.89 -10.45 4.44
N LYS A 48 -10.13 -9.97 3.21
CA LYS A 48 -11.01 -8.85 2.89
C LYS A 48 -10.65 -7.57 3.64
N VAL A 49 -9.37 -7.39 3.97
CA VAL A 49 -8.83 -6.15 4.56
C VAL A 49 -8.16 -5.26 3.52
N LEU A 50 -7.97 -5.77 2.30
CA LEU A 50 -7.55 -5.00 1.14
C LEU A 50 -8.55 -5.23 0.00
N LYS A 51 -9.27 -4.18 -0.37
CA LYS A 51 -10.26 -4.17 -1.45
C LYS A 51 -9.77 -3.47 -2.71
N GLY A 52 -8.81 -2.56 -2.57
CA GLY A 52 -8.38 -1.72 -3.68
C GLY A 52 -7.09 -0.98 -3.38
N PHE A 53 -6.61 -0.31 -4.43
CA PHE A 53 -5.55 0.69 -4.32
C PHE A 53 -6.07 1.98 -4.93
N ALA A 54 -5.67 3.11 -4.33
CA ALA A 54 -6.02 4.43 -4.83
C ALA A 54 -4.76 5.29 -5.03
N PRO A 55 -4.77 6.23 -5.97
CA PRO A 55 -3.68 7.17 -6.13
C PRO A 55 -3.71 8.20 -5.01
N LEU A 56 -2.53 8.48 -4.45
CA LEU A 56 -2.29 9.58 -3.55
C LEU A 56 -1.61 10.71 -4.33
N ASN A 57 -2.23 11.89 -4.33
CA ASN A 57 -1.67 13.09 -4.98
C ASN A 57 -0.65 13.83 -4.10
N ASP A 58 -0.35 13.30 -2.91
CA ASP A 58 0.66 13.88 -2.02
C ASP A 58 2.02 13.17 -2.26
N PRO A 59 3.05 13.90 -2.73
CA PRO A 59 4.36 13.32 -3.02
C PRO A 59 5.24 13.12 -1.77
N HIS A 60 4.84 13.65 -0.60
CA HIS A 60 5.58 13.52 0.66
C HIS A 60 5.13 12.32 1.49
N ALA A 61 3.92 11.82 1.25
CA ALA A 61 3.43 10.60 1.85
C ALA A 61 3.98 9.38 1.11
N GLY A 62 4.70 8.50 1.82
CA GLY A 62 5.22 7.25 1.25
C GLY A 62 4.12 6.28 0.80
N GLY A 63 2.92 6.41 1.35
CA GLY A 63 1.76 5.54 1.17
C GLY A 63 0.90 5.61 2.42
N THR A 64 -0.41 5.34 2.31
CA THR A 64 -1.28 5.27 3.48
C THR A 64 -2.39 4.24 3.30
N TYR A 65 -2.56 3.37 4.29
CA TYR A 65 -3.72 2.48 4.37
C TYR A 65 -4.93 3.20 4.96
N ASP A 66 -6.05 3.20 4.22
CA ASP A 66 -7.34 3.63 4.71
C ASP A 66 -8.16 2.42 5.22
N PRO A 67 -8.44 2.32 6.54
CA PRO A 67 -9.20 1.20 7.09
C PRO A 67 -10.71 1.28 6.86
N ARG A 68 -11.25 2.42 6.41
CA ARG A 68 -12.69 2.60 6.16
C ARG A 68 -13.07 2.01 4.82
N ASP A 69 -12.32 2.38 3.78
CA ASP A 69 -12.50 1.89 2.42
C ASP A 69 -11.70 0.59 2.18
N GLN A 70 -10.75 0.29 3.08
CA GLN A 70 -9.88 -0.88 3.03
C GLN A 70 -8.98 -0.84 1.78
N GLU A 71 -8.45 0.34 1.51
CA GLU A 71 -7.65 0.64 0.32
C GLU A 71 -6.28 1.16 0.73
N ILE A 72 -5.27 0.86 -0.09
CA ILE A 72 -3.93 1.42 0.09
C ILE A 72 -3.75 2.55 -0.90
N HIS A 73 -3.53 3.75 -0.38
CA HIS A 73 -3.30 4.94 -1.17
C HIS A 73 -1.80 5.10 -1.41
N LEU A 74 -1.39 5.18 -2.68
CA LEU A 74 0.02 5.19 -3.06
C LEU A 74 0.36 6.47 -3.83
N PRO A 75 1.46 7.15 -3.48
CA PRO A 75 1.90 8.32 -4.23
C PRO A 75 2.21 7.93 -5.68
N LEU A 76 1.53 8.57 -6.64
CA LEU A 76 1.81 8.35 -8.07
C LEU A 76 3.27 8.69 -8.41
N ALA A 77 3.84 9.67 -7.70
CA ALA A 77 5.24 10.06 -7.81
C ALA A 77 6.22 8.92 -7.47
N ALA A 78 5.85 7.95 -6.63
CA ALA A 78 6.70 6.78 -6.33
C ALA A 78 6.59 5.68 -7.39
N LEU A 79 5.56 5.75 -8.24
CA LEU A 79 5.29 4.80 -9.33
C LEU A 79 5.83 5.27 -10.68
N VAL A 80 6.39 6.48 -10.76
CA VAL A 80 7.09 6.99 -11.94
C VAL A 80 8.59 6.79 -11.80
N ASN A 81 9.24 6.52 -12.94
CA ASN A 81 10.70 6.51 -13.02
C ASN A 81 11.22 7.95 -12.89
N ASP A 82 12.36 8.15 -12.24
CA ASP A 82 13.02 9.45 -12.30
C ASP A 82 13.47 9.75 -13.75
N ALA A 83 13.75 11.02 -14.05
CA ALA A 83 14.13 11.47 -15.39
C ALA A 83 15.34 10.73 -16.01
N ASN A 84 16.13 10.01 -15.21
CA ASN A 84 17.26 9.20 -15.66
C ASN A 84 16.93 7.71 -15.87
N GLY A 85 15.66 7.31 -15.75
CA GLY A 85 15.25 5.91 -15.87
C GLY A 85 15.79 5.02 -14.75
N LYS A 86 16.34 5.59 -13.67
CA LYS A 86 16.72 4.80 -12.50
C LYS A 86 15.46 4.54 -11.68
N HIS A 87 15.28 3.28 -11.34
CA HIS A 87 14.29 2.81 -10.38
C HIS A 87 14.66 3.21 -8.95
N ALA A 88 15.02 4.48 -8.70
CA ALA A 88 15.41 4.96 -7.38
C ALA A 88 14.31 4.71 -6.33
N ALA A 89 13.05 4.63 -6.75
CA ALA A 89 11.90 4.39 -5.89
C ALA A 89 11.38 2.94 -5.87
N ALA A 90 11.89 1.99 -6.67
CA ALA A 90 11.29 0.65 -6.70
C ALA A 90 11.57 -0.16 -5.41
N GLY A 91 12.75 0.01 -4.82
CA GLY A 91 13.10 -0.55 -3.51
C GLY A 91 12.31 0.10 -2.38
N ASP A 92 12.23 1.43 -2.37
CA ASP A 92 11.43 2.18 -1.41
C ASP A 92 9.93 1.87 -1.53
N LEU A 93 9.39 1.77 -2.75
CA LEU A 93 8.00 1.42 -3.00
C LEU A 93 7.69 -0.02 -2.57
N THR A 94 8.60 -0.95 -2.83
CA THR A 94 8.49 -2.34 -2.31
C THR A 94 8.35 -2.34 -0.80
N PHE A 95 9.22 -1.58 -0.13
CA PHE A 95 9.22 -1.46 1.32
C PHE A 95 7.93 -0.81 1.83
N VAL A 96 7.51 0.33 1.26
CA VAL A 96 6.30 1.01 1.70
C VAL A 96 5.06 0.16 1.44
N LEU A 97 4.95 -0.51 0.30
CA LEU A 97 3.85 -1.44 0.04
C LEU A 97 3.80 -2.56 1.08
N GLY A 98 4.96 -3.15 1.40
CA GLY A 98 5.04 -4.16 2.45
C GLY A 98 4.61 -3.61 3.80
N HIS A 99 5.04 -2.38 4.12
CA HIS A 99 4.67 -1.67 5.34
C HIS A 99 3.16 -1.43 5.42
N GLU A 100 2.53 -0.92 4.36
CA GLU A 100 1.11 -0.61 4.33
C GLU A 100 0.23 -1.85 4.31
N ILE A 101 0.64 -2.92 3.61
CA ILE A 101 -0.10 -4.19 3.64
C ILE A 101 -0.01 -4.82 5.02
N GLN A 102 1.15 -4.78 5.69
CA GLN A 102 1.24 -5.20 7.09
C GLN A 102 0.36 -4.36 8.00
N HIS A 103 0.25 -3.04 7.76
CA HIS A 103 -0.72 -2.20 8.45
C HIS A 103 -2.17 -2.65 8.24
N SER A 104 -2.55 -3.10 7.04
CA SER A 104 -3.89 -3.66 6.79
C SER A 104 -4.12 -5.00 7.51
N LEU A 105 -3.12 -5.88 7.50
CA LEU A 105 -3.20 -7.25 8.03
C LEU A 105 -3.16 -7.30 9.56
N TYR A 106 -2.33 -6.45 10.17
CA TYR A 106 -2.10 -6.39 11.61
C TYR A 106 -2.74 -5.16 12.26
N SER A 107 -3.58 -4.42 11.53
CA SER A 107 -4.34 -3.29 12.07
C SER A 107 -5.20 -3.57 13.30
N PRO A 108 -5.72 -4.77 13.62
CA PRO A 108 -6.30 -4.96 14.95
C PRO A 108 -5.27 -4.72 16.07
N THR A 109 -3.99 -5.01 15.86
CA THR A 109 -2.91 -4.69 16.80
C THR A 109 -2.47 -3.24 16.72
N ALA A 110 -2.51 -2.60 15.53
CA ALA A 110 -2.17 -1.18 15.38
C ALA A 110 -3.30 -0.23 15.84
N ALA A 111 -4.57 -0.63 15.72
CA ALA A 111 -5.71 0.03 16.32
C ALA A 111 -5.66 -0.12 17.84
N LEU A 112 -5.37 -1.33 18.37
CA LEU A 112 -5.09 -1.52 19.79
C LEU A 112 -3.85 -0.74 20.26
N ALA A 113 -2.79 -0.62 19.45
CA ALA A 113 -1.61 0.18 19.78
C ALA A 113 -1.91 1.68 19.74
N ARG A 114 -2.73 2.16 18.81
CA ARG A 114 -3.22 3.55 18.73
C ARG A 114 -4.17 3.87 19.89
N GLU A 115 -5.04 2.95 20.28
CA GLU A 115 -5.88 3.05 21.46
C GLU A 115 -5.04 3.01 22.74
N GLN A 116 -4.03 2.14 22.84
CA GLN A 116 -3.08 2.12 23.97
C GLN A 116 -2.20 3.38 24.02
N PHE A 117 -1.83 3.97 22.88
CA PHE A 117 -1.11 5.24 22.84
C PHE A 117 -2.01 6.41 23.29
N LYS A 118 -3.27 6.46 22.84
CA LYS A 118 -4.27 7.43 23.32
C LYS A 118 -4.55 7.27 24.82
N ASN A 119 -4.60 6.03 25.32
CA ASN A 119 -4.89 5.77 26.74
C ASN A 119 -3.67 5.95 27.66
N ARG A 120 -2.43 5.95 27.14
CA ARG A 120 -1.22 6.34 27.88
C ARG A 120 -0.94 7.85 27.84
N GLY A 121 -1.35 8.55 26.78
CA GLY A 121 -1.20 10.00 26.67
C GLY A 121 -2.06 10.81 27.66
N ASN A 122 -3.08 10.21 28.28
CA ASN A 122 -3.95 10.86 29.25
C ASN A 122 -3.63 10.55 30.72
N LYS A 123 -2.50 9.87 31.01
CA LYS A 123 -2.15 9.46 32.38
C LYS A 123 -0.84 10.06 32.91
N ASN A 124 -0.36 11.14 32.31
CA ASN A 124 0.80 11.86 32.83
C ASN A 124 0.68 13.38 32.62
N ARG A 125 -0.28 13.99 33.34
CA ARG A 125 -0.14 15.37 33.80
C ARG A 125 0.20 15.32 35.30
N PRO A 126 1.48 15.41 35.69
CA PRO A 126 1.81 16.10 36.93
C PRO A 126 1.47 17.59 36.80
#